data_AF-A0A2G8XWU5-F1
#
_entry.id   AF-A0A2G8XWU5-F1
#
_cell.length_a   1.000
_cell.length_b   1.000
_cell.length_c   1.000
_cell.angle_alpha   90.00
_cell.angle_beta   90.00
_cell.angle_gamma   90.00
#
_symmetry.space_group_name_H-M   'P 1'
#
loop_
_entity.id
_entity.type
_entity.pdbx_description
1 polymer ?
#
loop_
_entity_poly.entity_id
_entity_poly.type
_entity_poly.pdbx_seq_one_letter_code
_entity_poly.pdbx_strand_id
1 'polypeptide(L)'
;TEETEGAKGEKGGRRNSPALRNVFRSMLSGVHRPEELDFIFDGLTHHLASAASRSRTSSVSEKPDLFCEQLLILTWHLLTLNGHFLRHVCSRRGADALLRPLIALLLDASFFIHRRPTPQTHDARPLAETRDTLSPSTNGGSLLANDGAESPSSSSPAEAATALSRIGLLHMCSFILLVLSSERDFAVRLNEPFLGKAPADIPVFQGSYADLLCLAVHRVVMDATGPRGSSDSLVDMLLTVLCNVSAYVKSFCLESCLRLMAMMERLTRRYWLFSAPQHYHDVFFLLDVFNNLIQYQFE
;
A
#
# COMPACT_ATOMS: atom_id res chain seq x y z
N THR A 1 -44.28 58.50 37.00
CA THR A 1 -45.26 57.58 37.59
C THR A 1 -45.25 56.31 36.78
N GLU A 2 -44.67 55.19 37.17
CA GLU A 2 -43.99 54.64 38.35
C GLU A 2 -43.41 53.30 37.80
N GLU A 3 -42.10 53.06 37.89
CA GLU A 3 -41.46 52.07 38.79
C GLU A 3 -41.71 50.59 38.38
N THR A 4 -40.73 49.88 37.78
CA THR A 4 -39.62 49.06 38.35
C THR A 4 -40.00 47.90 39.26
N GLU A 5 -39.61 46.68 38.85
CA GLU A 5 -38.88 45.62 39.59
C GLU A 5 -38.81 44.37 38.67
N GLY A 6 -37.74 43.59 38.49
CA GLY A 6 -36.50 43.43 39.24
C GLY A 6 -36.27 41.92 39.51
N ALA A 7 -35.05 41.42 39.21
CA ALA A 7 -34.48 40.09 39.59
C ALA A 7 -34.91 38.84 38.80
N LYS A 8 -34.12 37.77 38.64
CA LYS A 8 -32.67 37.44 38.56
C LYS A 8 -32.62 35.89 38.51
N GLY A 9 -31.72 35.31 37.72
CA GLY A 9 -31.33 33.88 37.83
C GLY A 9 -32.27 32.93 37.08
N GLU A 10 -31.82 31.93 36.31
CA GLU A 10 -30.59 31.17 36.40
C GLU A 10 -29.99 30.89 35.02
N LYS A 11 -28.69 31.19 34.90
CA LYS A 11 -27.77 30.57 33.94
C LYS A 11 -27.58 29.12 34.37
N GLY A 12 -27.93 28.16 33.52
CA GLY A 12 -27.73 26.76 33.87
C GLY A 12 -27.98 25.76 32.75
N GLY A 13 -27.53 26.02 31.52
CA GLY A 13 -27.70 25.10 30.39
C GLY A 13 -26.40 24.88 29.63
N ARG A 14 -25.49 24.09 30.21
CA ARG A 14 -24.28 23.51 29.61
C ARG A 14 -23.64 24.34 28.47
N ARG A 15 -22.75 25.27 28.83
CA ARG A 15 -21.51 25.39 28.06
C ARG A 15 -20.95 23.97 28.01
N ASN A 16 -20.90 23.35 26.83
CA ASN A 16 -20.03 22.22 26.61
C ASN A 16 -18.69 22.63 27.21
N SER A 17 -18.32 22.01 28.34
CA SER A 17 -16.94 22.06 28.81
C SER A 17 -16.10 21.73 27.58
N PRO A 18 -15.08 22.52 27.20
CA PRO A 18 -14.23 22.16 26.08
C PRO A 18 -13.50 20.89 26.50
N ALA A 19 -14.15 19.74 26.28
CA ALA A 19 -13.66 18.43 26.59
C ALA A 19 -12.33 18.34 25.87
N LEU A 20 -11.24 18.41 26.66
CA LEU A 20 -9.84 18.30 26.29
C LEU A 20 -9.62 18.26 24.77
N ARG A 21 -9.76 19.40 24.09
CA ARG A 21 -9.54 19.48 22.64
C ARG A 21 -8.07 19.11 22.43
N ASN A 22 -7.81 18.05 21.66
CA ASN A 22 -6.45 17.58 21.40
C ASN A 22 -5.60 18.75 20.84
N VAL A 23 -4.72 19.29 21.70
CA VAL A 23 -3.95 20.50 21.40
C VAL A 23 -3.00 20.27 20.25
N PHE A 24 -2.36 19.09 20.17
CA PHE A 24 -1.50 18.71 19.05
C PHE A 24 -2.24 18.73 17.72
N ARG A 25 -3.46 18.19 17.64
CA ARG A 25 -4.27 18.25 16.41
C ARG A 25 -4.59 19.69 16.03
N SER A 26 -4.94 20.52 17.01
CA SER A 26 -5.21 21.95 16.75
C SER A 26 -3.96 22.68 16.23
N MET A 27 -2.80 22.44 16.83
CA MET A 27 -1.52 23.01 16.40
C MET A 27 -1.16 22.54 14.98
N LEU A 28 -1.23 21.23 14.72
CA LEU A 28 -0.89 20.65 13.42
C LEU A 28 -1.79 21.17 12.30
N SER A 29 -3.10 21.26 12.55
CA SER A 29 -4.06 21.82 11.59
C SER A 29 -3.87 23.31 11.34
N GLY A 30 -3.24 24.02 12.30
CA GLY A 30 -3.02 25.46 12.24
C GLY A 30 -1.74 25.87 11.51
N VAL A 31 -0.85 24.93 11.16
CA VAL A 31 0.36 25.22 10.37
C VAL A 31 -0.03 25.59 8.95
N HIS A 32 0.33 26.78 8.48
CA HIS A 32 -0.06 27.26 7.15
C HIS A 32 0.98 28.18 6.49
N ARG A 33 2.04 28.57 7.21
CA ARG A 33 3.07 29.44 6.67
C ARG A 33 3.89 28.67 5.64
N PRO A 34 4.14 29.21 4.44
CA PRO A 34 4.79 28.46 3.37
C PRO A 34 6.17 27.95 3.79
N GLU A 35 6.93 28.73 4.56
CA GLU A 35 8.27 28.34 5.03
C GLU A 35 8.23 27.13 5.98
N GLU A 36 7.20 27.06 6.85
CA GLU A 36 6.98 25.93 7.75
C GLU A 36 6.55 24.69 6.96
N LEU A 37 5.68 24.85 5.96
CA LEU A 37 5.23 23.77 5.09
C LEU A 37 6.39 23.22 4.24
N ASP A 38 7.23 24.08 3.68
CA ASP A 38 8.43 23.71 2.94
C ASP A 38 9.39 22.91 3.82
N PHE A 39 9.67 23.41 5.05
CA PHE A 39 10.53 22.72 6.01
C PHE A 39 10.01 21.31 6.37
N ILE A 40 8.71 21.20 6.66
CA ILE A 40 8.07 19.91 6.96
C ILE A 40 8.16 18.98 5.76
N PHE A 41 7.82 19.46 4.57
CA PHE A 41 7.85 18.67 3.35
C PHE A 41 9.25 18.14 3.01
N ASP A 42 10.27 18.99 3.10
CA ASP A 42 11.65 18.63 2.81
C ASP A 42 12.18 17.61 3.81
N GLY A 43 11.88 17.79 5.10
CA GLY A 43 12.22 16.81 6.13
C GLY A 43 11.57 15.45 5.86
N LEU A 44 10.26 15.42 5.59
CA LEU A 44 9.51 14.18 5.34
C LEU A 44 10.03 13.44 4.11
N THR A 45 10.15 14.14 2.98
CA THR A 45 10.60 13.52 1.71
C THR A 45 12.03 13.01 1.81
N HIS A 46 12.93 13.77 2.45
CA HIS A 46 14.31 13.33 2.69
C HIS A 46 14.37 12.05 3.54
N HIS A 47 13.66 12.03 4.67
CA HIS A 47 13.68 10.88 5.56
C HIS A 47 12.99 9.65 4.96
N LEU A 48 11.89 9.83 4.22
CA LEU A 48 11.22 8.74 3.50
C LEU A 48 12.09 8.19 2.36
N ALA A 49 12.80 9.05 1.61
CA ALA A 49 13.74 8.61 0.57
C ALA A 49 14.94 7.86 1.15
N SER A 50 15.45 8.31 2.31
CA SER A 50 16.48 7.60 3.06
C SER A 50 15.99 6.22 3.51
N ALA A 51 14.78 6.15 4.10
CA ALA A 51 14.16 4.88 4.52
C ALA A 51 13.95 3.92 3.34
N ALA A 52 13.43 4.41 2.21
CA ALA A 52 13.24 3.62 0.99
C ALA A 52 14.54 3.08 0.40
N SER A 53 15.65 3.80 0.60
CA SER A 53 16.97 3.36 0.16
C SER A 53 17.54 2.30 1.09
N ARG A 54 17.40 2.47 2.41
CA ARG A 54 17.80 1.47 3.42
C ARG A 54 17.02 0.16 3.29
N SER A 55 15.72 0.26 3.03
CA SER A 55 14.84 -0.91 2.93
C SER A 55 15.32 -1.90 1.86
N ARG A 56 15.81 -1.38 0.73
CA ARG A 56 16.32 -2.17 -0.39
C ARG A 56 17.69 -2.83 -0.14
N THR A 57 18.48 -2.28 0.78
CA THR A 57 19.82 -2.79 1.11
C THR A 57 19.82 -3.67 2.35
N SER A 58 18.79 -3.55 3.18
CA SER A 58 18.67 -4.27 4.44
C SER A 58 18.47 -5.76 4.17
N SER A 59 19.36 -6.58 4.73
CA SER A 59 19.20 -8.03 4.70
C SER A 59 18.04 -8.46 5.61
N VAL A 60 17.44 -9.60 5.29
CA VAL A 60 16.20 -10.18 5.85
C VAL A 60 16.17 -10.32 7.40
N SER A 61 17.29 -10.10 8.08
CA SER A 61 17.49 -10.26 9.52
C SER A 61 17.72 -8.92 10.26
N GLU A 62 17.17 -7.81 9.78
CA GLU A 62 17.16 -6.55 10.55
C GLU A 62 15.81 -6.33 11.24
N LYS A 63 15.86 -5.72 12.42
CA LYS A 63 14.68 -5.32 13.20
C LYS A 63 13.79 -4.39 12.36
N PRO A 64 12.46 -4.40 12.58
CA PRO A 64 11.56 -3.48 11.89
C PRO A 64 12.02 -2.03 12.04
N ASP A 65 12.05 -1.27 10.92
CA ASP A 65 12.36 0.16 10.93
C ASP A 65 11.16 0.94 11.47
N LEU A 66 11.01 0.90 12.81
CA LEU A 66 9.94 1.59 13.53
C LEU A 66 9.92 3.10 13.22
N PHE A 67 11.07 3.69 12.90
CA PHE A 67 11.13 5.11 12.54
C PHE A 67 10.40 5.38 11.23
N CYS A 68 10.58 4.53 10.22
CA CYS A 68 9.85 4.65 8.96
C CYS A 68 8.32 4.54 9.15
N GLU A 69 7.86 3.59 9.99
CA GLU A 69 6.43 3.44 10.29
C GLU A 69 5.85 4.69 10.95
N GLN A 70 6.51 5.22 11.98
CA GLN A 70 6.05 6.45 12.66
C GLN A 70 6.07 7.65 11.71
N LEU A 71 7.04 7.71 10.79
CA LEU A 71 7.12 8.76 9.78
C LEU A 71 5.96 8.69 8.77
N LEU A 72 5.58 7.49 8.32
CA LEU A 72 4.41 7.29 7.46
C LEU A 72 3.12 7.66 8.19
N ILE A 73 2.97 7.26 9.45
CA ILE A 73 1.82 7.62 10.29
C ILE A 73 1.73 9.14 10.45
N LEU A 74 2.85 9.82 10.72
CA LEU A 74 2.90 11.28 10.80
C LEU A 74 2.54 11.93 9.46
N THR A 75 3.06 11.40 8.35
CA THR A 75 2.76 11.88 6.99
C THR A 75 1.27 11.79 6.71
N TRP A 76 0.64 10.64 7.01
CA TRP A 76 -0.79 10.46 6.85
C TRP A 76 -1.61 11.44 7.70
N HIS A 77 -1.25 11.63 8.97
CA HIS A 77 -1.92 12.60 9.84
C HIS A 77 -1.76 14.05 9.34
N LEU A 78 -0.59 14.42 8.83
CA LEU A 78 -0.36 15.75 8.25
C LEU A 78 -1.25 15.98 7.03
N LEU A 79 -1.32 15.01 6.11
CA LEU A 79 -2.13 15.11 4.90
C LEU A 79 -3.64 15.15 5.20
N THR A 80 -4.11 14.41 6.21
CA THR A 80 -5.54 14.33 6.55
C THR A 80 -6.03 15.44 7.48
N LEU A 81 -5.16 16.00 8.33
CA LEU A 81 -5.54 17.02 9.31
C LEU A 81 -5.20 18.45 8.88
N ASN A 82 -4.27 18.61 7.95
CA ASN A 82 -3.83 19.92 7.49
C ASN A 82 -4.05 20.04 5.98
N GLY A 83 -5.20 20.61 5.61
CA GLY A 83 -5.53 20.88 4.21
C GLY A 83 -4.58 21.87 3.52
N HIS A 84 -3.90 22.76 4.27
CA HIS A 84 -2.86 23.62 3.70
C HIS A 84 -1.62 22.82 3.31
N PHE A 85 -1.21 21.87 4.15
CA PHE A 85 -0.12 20.95 3.84
C PHE A 85 -0.46 20.04 2.67
N LEU A 86 -1.66 19.44 2.64
CA LEU A 86 -2.11 18.62 1.52
C LEU A 86 -2.06 19.40 0.20
N ARG A 87 -2.65 20.60 0.13
CA ARG A 87 -2.56 21.46 -1.07
C ARG A 87 -1.13 21.88 -1.38
N HIS A 88 -0.30 22.14 -0.38
CA HIS A 88 1.11 22.50 -0.61
C HIS A 88 1.87 21.35 -1.30
N VAL A 89 1.71 20.11 -0.81
CA VAL A 89 2.22 18.89 -1.45
C VAL A 89 1.63 18.74 -2.85
N CYS A 90 0.30 18.90 -2.98
CA CYS A 90 -0.46 18.68 -4.19
C CYS A 90 -0.37 19.79 -5.24
N SER A 91 0.17 20.98 -4.95
CA SER A 91 0.26 22.08 -5.93
C SER A 91 1.67 22.64 -6.12
N ARG A 92 2.53 22.72 -5.10
CA ARG A 92 3.80 23.51 -5.17
C ARG A 92 5.11 22.74 -5.39
N ARG A 93 5.30 21.57 -4.76
CA ARG A 93 6.64 20.92 -4.68
C ARG A 93 6.82 19.67 -5.56
N GLY A 94 5.87 19.40 -6.46
CA GLY A 94 5.88 18.22 -7.35
C GLY A 94 5.31 16.97 -6.67
N ALA A 95 4.49 16.20 -7.39
CA ALA A 95 3.92 14.95 -6.89
C ALA A 95 5.00 13.87 -6.68
N ASP A 96 6.11 13.97 -7.41
CA ASP A 96 7.15 12.96 -7.54
C ASP A 96 8.02 12.78 -6.28
N ALA A 97 8.34 13.87 -5.58
CA ALA A 97 9.24 13.83 -4.43
C ALA A 97 8.69 12.97 -3.27
N LEU A 98 7.36 12.96 -3.09
CA LEU A 98 6.70 12.10 -2.12
C LEU A 98 6.28 10.75 -2.74
N LEU A 99 5.86 10.73 -4.00
CA LEU A 99 5.42 9.51 -4.68
C LEU A 99 6.52 8.46 -4.80
N ARG A 100 7.74 8.86 -5.17
CA ARG A 100 8.87 7.94 -5.38
C ARG A 100 9.20 7.10 -4.14
N PRO A 101 9.45 7.69 -2.96
CA PRO A 101 9.74 6.90 -1.76
C PRO A 101 8.53 6.07 -1.32
N LEU A 102 7.30 6.57 -1.47
CA LEU A 102 6.09 5.79 -1.17
C LEU A 102 5.98 4.54 -2.04
N ILE A 103 6.18 4.66 -3.36
CA ILE A 103 6.17 3.52 -4.29
C ILE A 103 7.29 2.55 -3.97
N ALA A 104 8.51 3.04 -3.69
CA ALA A 104 9.63 2.18 -3.35
C ALA A 104 9.38 1.37 -2.08
N LEU A 105 8.84 1.99 -1.03
CA LEU A 105 8.47 1.32 0.22
C LEU A 105 7.31 0.32 0.00
N LEU A 106 6.29 0.71 -0.77
CA LEU A 106 5.15 -0.14 -1.11
C LEU A 106 5.61 -1.42 -1.84
N LEU A 107 6.45 -1.29 -2.87
CA LEU A 107 6.95 -2.43 -3.65
C LEU A 107 7.83 -3.36 -2.81
N ASP A 108 8.73 -2.78 -2.01
CA ASP A 108 9.62 -3.56 -1.14
C ASP A 108 8.84 -4.38 -0.10
N ALA A 109 7.84 -3.76 0.52
CA ALA A 109 6.96 -4.46 1.44
C ALA A 109 6.08 -5.51 0.75
N SER A 110 5.58 -5.25 -0.46
CA SER A 110 4.84 -6.25 -1.26
C SER A 110 5.71 -7.45 -1.59
N PHE A 111 6.95 -7.21 -2.01
CA PHE A 111 7.92 -8.24 -2.33
C PHE A 111 8.20 -9.12 -1.11
N PHE A 112 8.45 -8.51 0.06
CA PHE A 112 8.72 -9.24 1.29
C PHE A 112 7.56 -10.15 1.70
N ILE A 113 6.31 -9.66 1.61
CA ILE A 113 5.13 -10.41 2.03
C ILE A 113 4.76 -11.53 1.05
N HIS A 114 4.73 -11.24 -0.25
CA HIS A 114 4.13 -12.17 -1.22
C HIS A 114 5.15 -13.01 -1.99
N ARG A 115 6.40 -12.56 -2.14
CA ARG A 115 7.39 -13.20 -3.01
C ARG A 115 8.52 -13.92 -2.30
N ARG A 116 8.64 -13.83 -0.98
CA ARG A 116 9.65 -14.58 -0.23
C ARG A 116 9.47 -16.09 -0.50
N PRO A 117 10.53 -16.80 -0.95
CA PRO A 117 10.50 -18.26 -0.96
C PRO A 117 10.39 -18.72 0.49
N THR A 118 9.38 -19.54 0.82
CA THR A 118 9.50 -20.41 1.99
C THR A 118 10.79 -21.19 1.83
N PRO A 119 11.69 -21.25 2.84
CA PRO A 119 12.90 -22.05 2.74
C PRO A 119 12.48 -23.47 2.36
N GLN A 120 12.86 -23.89 1.16
CA GLN A 120 12.66 -25.25 0.71
C GLN A 120 13.47 -26.14 1.66
N THR A 121 12.79 -27.03 2.38
CA THR A 121 13.42 -28.21 2.96
C THR A 121 14.13 -28.93 1.81
N HIS A 122 15.44 -29.08 1.94
CA HIS A 122 16.37 -29.68 0.98
C HIS A 122 15.79 -30.88 0.21
N ASP A 123 15.99 -30.84 -1.12
CA ASP A 123 16.26 -31.98 -2.01
C ASP A 123 15.53 -33.31 -1.72
N ALA A 124 14.25 -33.40 -2.10
CA ALA A 124 13.73 -34.70 -2.55
C ALA A 124 14.14 -34.90 -4.01
N ARG A 125 15.30 -35.52 -4.24
CA ARG A 125 15.67 -36.11 -5.54
C ARG A 125 14.51 -36.99 -6.04
N PRO A 126 14.13 -36.97 -7.32
CA PRO A 126 13.23 -37.98 -7.86
C PRO A 126 13.93 -39.34 -7.78
N LEU A 127 13.37 -40.27 -7.03
CA LEU A 127 13.80 -41.67 -7.06
C LEU A 127 13.50 -42.22 -8.46
N ALA A 128 14.56 -42.55 -9.19
CA ALA A 128 14.49 -43.23 -10.45
C ALA A 128 13.82 -44.60 -10.27
N GLU A 129 12.78 -44.87 -11.08
CA GLU A 129 12.20 -46.18 -11.26
C GLU A 129 13.32 -47.19 -11.59
N THR A 130 13.56 -48.14 -10.68
CA THR A 130 14.40 -49.30 -10.96
C THR A 130 13.57 -50.56 -10.78
N ARG A 131 13.56 -51.34 -11.86
CA ARG A 131 12.78 -52.54 -12.14
C ARG A 131 12.88 -53.64 -11.09
N ASP A 132 11.82 -54.45 -11.09
CA ASP A 132 11.62 -55.75 -10.43
C ASP A 132 12.84 -56.68 -10.40
N THR A 133 13.03 -57.37 -9.27
CA THR A 133 13.39 -58.81 -9.22
C THR A 133 13.29 -59.40 -7.78
N LEU A 134 12.27 -60.25 -7.59
CA LEU A 134 12.21 -61.54 -6.85
C LEU A 134 13.01 -61.79 -5.52
N SER A 135 12.27 -61.76 -4.38
CA SER A 135 12.15 -62.76 -3.28
C SER A 135 13.37 -63.30 -2.46
N PRO A 136 13.18 -64.03 -1.32
CA PRO A 136 12.53 -63.68 -0.04
C PRO A 136 13.38 -64.06 1.21
N SER A 137 13.14 -63.50 2.41
CA SER A 137 13.23 -64.22 3.73
C SER A 137 13.06 -63.32 4.98
N THR A 138 11.99 -63.60 5.72
CA THR A 138 11.95 -64.03 7.13
C THR A 138 12.35 -63.09 8.30
N ASN A 139 11.32 -62.79 9.10
CA ASN A 139 11.24 -62.58 10.57
C ASN A 139 11.72 -61.27 11.22
N GLY A 140 10.71 -60.52 11.70
CA GLY A 140 10.53 -60.29 13.15
C GLY A 140 10.76 -58.88 13.67
N GLY A 141 9.71 -58.24 14.21
CA GLY A 141 9.90 -57.23 15.25
C GLY A 141 8.99 -55.99 15.19
N SER A 142 8.04 -55.95 16.12
CA SER A 142 7.50 -54.77 16.79
C SER A 142 6.63 -53.77 16.01
N LEU A 143 5.32 -53.89 16.26
CA LEU A 143 4.36 -52.79 16.20
C LEU A 143 4.82 -51.63 17.09
N LEU A 144 5.18 -50.51 16.49
CA LEU A 144 5.07 -49.20 17.11
C LEU A 144 4.40 -48.27 16.09
N ALA A 145 3.19 -47.84 16.44
CA ALA A 145 2.46 -46.80 15.73
C ALA A 145 3.31 -45.52 15.72
N ASN A 146 3.68 -45.08 14.52
CA ASN A 146 4.33 -43.80 14.31
C ASN A 146 3.23 -42.76 14.04
N ASP A 147 2.57 -42.28 15.09
CA ASP A 147 1.80 -41.03 15.06
C ASP A 147 2.79 -39.86 15.08
N GLY A 148 3.45 -39.65 13.94
CA GLY A 148 4.21 -38.45 13.65
C GLY A 148 3.26 -37.37 13.14
N ALA A 149 2.59 -36.68 14.05
CA ALA A 149 1.95 -35.40 13.72
C ALA A 149 3.03 -34.44 13.20
N GLU A 150 3.04 -34.17 11.90
CA GLU A 150 3.83 -33.10 11.29
C GLU A 150 3.36 -31.76 11.88
N SER A 151 4.09 -31.26 12.87
CA SER A 151 3.95 -29.90 13.37
C SER A 151 4.44 -28.91 12.32
N PRO A 152 3.67 -27.87 11.96
CA PRO A 152 4.10 -26.87 10.99
C PRO A 152 5.28 -26.10 11.58
N SER A 153 6.32 -25.91 10.77
CA SER A 153 7.54 -25.17 11.10
C SER A 153 7.21 -23.82 11.77
N SER A 154 7.53 -23.67 13.05
CA SER A 154 7.35 -22.41 13.76
C SER A 154 8.31 -21.36 13.21
N SER A 155 7.81 -20.40 12.43
CA SER A 155 8.53 -19.18 12.09
C SER A 155 9.01 -18.49 13.37
N SER A 156 10.24 -17.98 13.39
CA SER A 156 10.75 -17.31 14.60
C SER A 156 9.89 -16.10 14.97
N PRO A 157 9.69 -15.77 16.26
CA PRO A 157 8.88 -14.60 16.67
C PRO A 157 9.36 -13.28 16.04
N ALA A 158 10.65 -13.16 15.77
CA ALA A 158 11.23 -11.99 15.10
C ALA A 158 10.77 -11.87 13.64
N GLU A 159 10.69 -12.98 12.89
CA GLU A 159 10.21 -12.97 11.51
C GLU A 159 8.72 -12.62 11.42
N ALA A 160 7.91 -13.11 12.35
CA ALA A 160 6.49 -12.77 12.44
C ALA A 160 6.29 -11.27 12.72
N ALA A 161 7.09 -10.68 13.63
CA ALA A 161 7.06 -9.25 13.91
C ALA A 161 7.46 -8.42 12.69
N THR A 162 8.50 -8.83 11.95
CA THR A 162 8.92 -8.15 10.71
C THR A 162 7.84 -8.27 9.63
N ALA A 163 7.17 -9.42 9.48
CA ALA A 163 6.06 -9.56 8.54
C ALA A 163 4.90 -8.61 8.88
N LEU A 164 4.53 -8.49 10.15
CA LEU A 164 3.47 -7.56 10.57
C LEU A 164 3.84 -6.10 10.29
N SER A 165 5.09 -5.71 10.55
CA SER A 165 5.64 -4.39 10.22
C SER A 165 5.51 -4.09 8.72
N ARG A 166 5.87 -5.05 7.86
CA ARG A 166 5.78 -4.90 6.39
C ARG A 166 4.33 -4.81 5.90
N ILE A 167 3.41 -5.53 6.50
CA ILE A 167 1.95 -5.38 6.24
C ILE A 167 1.52 -3.96 6.63
N GLY A 168 1.90 -3.47 7.82
CA GLY A 168 1.60 -2.11 8.25
C GLY A 168 2.11 -1.07 7.25
N LEU A 169 3.34 -1.23 6.76
CA LEU A 169 3.96 -0.36 5.77
C LEU A 169 3.20 -0.37 4.42
N LEU A 170 2.80 -1.55 3.94
CA LEU A 170 1.96 -1.70 2.75
C LEU A 170 0.66 -0.89 2.85
N HIS A 171 -0.08 -1.06 3.94
CA HIS A 171 -1.34 -0.37 4.15
C HIS A 171 -1.14 1.14 4.34
N MET A 172 -0.13 1.58 5.10
CA MET A 172 0.13 3.00 5.30
C MET A 172 0.54 3.72 4.01
N CYS A 173 1.39 3.12 3.18
CA CYS A 173 1.69 3.67 1.86
C CYS A 173 0.43 3.75 0.99
N SER A 174 -0.41 2.71 1.00
CA SER A 174 -1.68 2.68 0.25
C SER A 174 -2.67 3.76 0.70
N PHE A 175 -2.82 3.97 2.02
CA PHE A 175 -3.67 5.04 2.56
C PHE A 175 -3.18 6.44 2.19
N ILE A 176 -1.86 6.67 2.22
CA ILE A 176 -1.28 7.96 1.81
C ILE A 176 -1.54 8.18 0.32
N LEU A 177 -1.30 7.17 -0.52
CA LEU A 177 -1.60 7.23 -1.95
C LEU A 177 -3.08 7.48 -2.21
N LEU A 178 -3.98 6.88 -1.44
CA LEU A 178 -5.42 7.11 -1.53
C LEU A 178 -5.76 8.60 -1.29
N VAL A 179 -5.25 9.19 -0.20
CA VAL A 179 -5.46 10.61 0.12
C VAL A 179 -4.85 11.53 -0.95
N LEU A 180 -3.66 11.23 -1.46
CA LEU A 180 -3.04 12.03 -2.51
C LEU A 180 -3.81 11.92 -3.83
N SER A 181 -4.24 10.72 -4.21
CA SER A 181 -4.95 10.45 -5.46
C SER A 181 -6.29 11.16 -5.56
N SER A 182 -6.96 11.43 -4.44
CA SER A 182 -8.23 12.17 -4.42
C SER A 182 -8.05 13.66 -4.73
N GLU A 183 -6.82 14.19 -4.71
CA GLU A 183 -6.54 15.58 -5.04
C GLU A 183 -6.28 15.75 -6.54
N ARG A 184 -7.10 16.58 -7.20
CA ARG A 184 -6.98 16.87 -8.64
C ARG A 184 -5.59 17.34 -9.05
N ASP A 185 -4.98 18.26 -8.29
CA ASP A 185 -3.68 18.82 -8.63
C ASP A 185 -2.55 17.78 -8.53
N PHE A 186 -2.70 16.79 -7.64
CA PHE A 186 -1.79 15.65 -7.60
C PHE A 186 -1.95 14.81 -8.87
N ALA A 187 -3.18 14.41 -9.21
CA ALA A 187 -3.47 13.57 -10.36
C ALA A 187 -3.01 14.21 -11.69
N VAL A 188 -3.25 15.51 -11.89
CA VAL A 188 -2.81 16.24 -13.09
C VAL A 188 -1.29 16.26 -13.21
N ARG A 189 -0.56 16.44 -12.09
CA ARG A 189 0.92 16.47 -12.09
C ARG A 189 1.55 15.11 -12.29
N LEU A 190 0.82 14.01 -12.16
CA LEU A 190 1.34 12.69 -12.53
C LEU A 190 1.70 12.60 -14.01
N ASN A 191 1.18 13.49 -14.87
CA ASN A 191 1.54 13.57 -16.27
C ASN A 191 2.95 14.14 -16.53
N GLU A 192 3.64 14.68 -15.52
CA GLU A 192 5.05 15.07 -15.63
C GLU A 192 5.89 13.87 -16.11
N PRO A 193 6.87 14.08 -17.01
CA PRO A 193 7.76 13.02 -17.48
C PRO A 193 8.48 12.35 -16.31
N PHE A 194 8.57 11.02 -16.33
CA PHE A 194 9.30 10.30 -15.30
C PHE A 194 10.81 10.47 -15.48
N LEU A 195 11.43 11.26 -14.62
CA LEU A 195 12.87 11.54 -14.65
C LEU A 195 13.64 10.63 -13.68
N GLY A 196 13.83 9.36 -14.02
CA GLY A 196 14.58 8.47 -13.11
C GLY A 196 14.71 7.04 -13.59
N LYS A 197 15.32 6.21 -12.74
CA LYS A 197 15.35 4.77 -12.94
C LYS A 197 14.13 4.15 -12.26
N ALA A 198 13.40 3.33 -13.00
CA ALA A 198 12.30 2.54 -12.43
C ALA A 198 12.82 1.65 -11.29
N PRO A 199 12.03 1.42 -10.23
CA PRO A 199 12.34 0.40 -9.22
C PRO A 199 12.56 -0.97 -9.88
N ALA A 200 13.43 -1.80 -9.30
CA ALA A 200 13.83 -3.08 -9.89
C ALA A 200 12.65 -4.07 -10.12
N ASP A 201 11.58 -3.94 -9.34
CA ASP A 201 10.37 -4.76 -9.45
C ASP A 201 9.42 -4.35 -10.58
N ILE A 202 9.70 -3.23 -11.25
CA ILE A 202 8.89 -2.65 -12.32
C ILE A 202 9.65 -2.77 -13.64
N PRO A 203 8.99 -3.15 -14.75
CA PRO A 203 9.61 -3.18 -16.07
C PRO A 203 10.12 -1.80 -16.49
N VAL A 204 11.14 -1.76 -17.35
CA VAL A 204 11.61 -0.49 -17.92
C VAL A 204 10.50 0.09 -18.79
N PHE A 205 10.19 1.36 -18.58
CA PHE A 205 9.16 2.08 -19.33
C PHE A 205 9.65 3.48 -19.70
N GLN A 206 9.03 4.08 -20.71
CA GLN A 206 9.21 5.48 -21.08
C GLN A 206 7.86 6.15 -21.00
N GLY A 207 7.66 6.99 -19.98
CA GLY A 207 6.37 7.57 -19.68
C GLY A 207 6.44 8.61 -18.57
N SER A 208 5.32 8.79 -17.89
CA SER A 208 5.09 9.78 -16.85
C SER A 208 5.11 9.18 -15.44
N TYR A 209 4.93 9.99 -14.41
CA TYR A 209 4.69 9.48 -13.05
C TYR A 209 3.37 8.73 -12.91
N ALA A 210 2.40 8.95 -13.80
CA ALA A 210 1.18 8.15 -13.85
C ALA A 210 1.51 6.71 -14.22
N ASP A 211 2.43 6.48 -15.17
CA ASP A 211 2.92 5.14 -15.52
C ASP A 211 3.61 4.46 -14.35
N LEU A 212 4.48 5.18 -13.62
CA LEU A 212 5.11 4.66 -12.42
C LEU A 212 4.08 4.18 -11.39
N LEU A 213 3.05 5.00 -11.12
CA LEU A 213 1.97 4.66 -10.19
C LEU A 213 1.18 3.45 -10.70
N CYS A 214 0.80 3.44 -11.97
CA CYS A 214 0.06 2.34 -12.60
C CYS A 214 0.81 1.01 -12.50
N LEU A 215 2.08 0.99 -12.87
CA LEU A 215 2.91 -0.21 -12.83
C LEU A 215 3.15 -0.70 -11.39
N ALA A 216 3.30 0.23 -10.44
CA ALA A 216 3.41 -0.11 -9.02
C ALA A 216 2.12 -0.73 -8.48
N VAL A 217 0.97 -0.09 -8.74
CA VAL A 217 -0.34 -0.61 -8.34
C VAL A 217 -0.57 -1.99 -8.93
N HIS A 218 -0.41 -2.16 -10.25
CA HIS A 218 -0.52 -3.47 -10.89
C HIS A 218 0.38 -4.50 -10.19
N ARG A 219 1.65 -4.16 -9.90
CA ARG A 219 2.58 -5.11 -9.30
C ARG A 219 2.09 -5.60 -7.94
N VAL A 220 1.57 -4.70 -7.10
CA VAL A 220 1.09 -5.03 -5.76
C VAL A 220 -0.27 -5.75 -5.81
N VAL A 221 -1.19 -5.31 -6.67
CA VAL A 221 -2.50 -6.00 -6.85
C VAL A 221 -2.31 -7.44 -7.35
N MET A 222 -1.36 -7.68 -8.25
CA MET A 222 -1.09 -9.02 -8.76
C MET A 222 -0.47 -9.96 -7.70
N ASP A 223 0.27 -9.39 -6.75
CA ASP A 223 0.78 -10.11 -5.57
C ASP A 223 -0.36 -10.40 -4.57
N ALA A 224 -1.16 -9.37 -4.25
CA ALA A 224 -2.25 -9.41 -3.29
C ALA A 224 -3.47 -10.22 -3.75
N THR A 225 -3.57 -10.56 -5.04
CA THR A 225 -4.58 -11.47 -5.59
C THR A 225 -4.00 -12.88 -5.82
N GLY A 226 -2.74 -13.11 -5.46
CA GLY A 226 -2.04 -14.36 -5.76
C GLY A 226 -2.50 -15.57 -4.92
N PRO A 227 -1.98 -16.77 -5.23
CA PRO A 227 -2.34 -18.00 -4.52
C PRO A 227 -1.87 -18.05 -3.05
N ARG A 228 -0.92 -17.18 -2.67
CA ARG A 228 -0.26 -17.16 -1.35
C ARG A 228 -1.05 -16.39 -0.29
N GLY A 229 -2.14 -15.74 -0.66
CA GLY A 229 -2.97 -14.95 0.23
C GLY A 229 -3.64 -13.81 -0.51
N SER A 230 -4.88 -13.50 -0.11
CA SER A 230 -5.62 -12.33 -0.59
C SER A 230 -5.51 -11.18 0.40
N SER A 231 -5.36 -9.95 -0.09
CA SER A 231 -5.56 -8.75 0.73
C SER A 231 -6.60 -7.84 0.08
N ASP A 232 -7.88 -8.17 0.31
CA ASP A 232 -9.03 -7.51 -0.33
C ASP A 232 -9.00 -5.99 -0.09
N SER A 233 -8.76 -5.55 1.15
CA SER A 233 -8.69 -4.13 1.48
C SER A 233 -7.56 -3.39 0.74
N LEU A 234 -6.47 -4.08 0.44
CA LEU A 234 -5.35 -3.49 -0.29
C LEU A 234 -5.66 -3.39 -1.79
N VAL A 235 -6.33 -4.41 -2.35
CA VAL A 235 -6.84 -4.35 -3.72
C VAL A 235 -7.82 -3.20 -3.89
N ASP A 236 -8.81 -3.08 -3.00
CA ASP A 236 -9.83 -2.01 -3.03
C ASP A 236 -9.20 -0.61 -2.96
N MET A 237 -8.28 -0.38 -2.02
CA MET A 237 -7.57 0.92 -1.91
C MET A 237 -6.78 1.26 -3.18
N LEU A 238 -6.01 0.31 -3.72
CA LEU A 238 -5.15 0.57 -4.87
C LEU A 238 -5.93 0.71 -6.17
N LEU A 239 -7.03 -0.03 -6.35
CA LEU A 239 -7.94 0.18 -7.48
C LEU A 239 -8.66 1.52 -7.38
N THR A 240 -9.03 1.95 -6.18
CA THR A 240 -9.58 3.29 -5.93
C THR A 240 -8.56 4.39 -6.29
N VAL A 241 -7.27 4.21 -5.94
CA VAL A 241 -6.19 5.13 -6.34
C VAL A 241 -6.13 5.27 -7.87
N LEU A 242 -6.18 4.17 -8.61
CA LEU A 242 -6.19 4.23 -10.08
C LEU A 242 -7.44 4.91 -10.62
N CYS A 243 -8.61 4.60 -10.06
CA CYS A 243 -9.87 5.22 -10.46
C CYS A 243 -9.82 6.74 -10.28
N ASN A 244 -9.36 7.22 -9.12
CA ASN A 244 -9.24 8.64 -8.81
C ASN A 244 -8.34 9.41 -9.80
N VAL A 245 -7.23 8.81 -10.22
CA VAL A 245 -6.29 9.50 -11.13
C VAL A 245 -6.67 9.35 -12.61
N SER A 246 -7.39 8.28 -12.98
CA SER A 246 -7.62 7.88 -14.38
C SER A 246 -8.22 8.98 -15.27
N ALA A 247 -9.14 9.79 -14.75
CA ALA A 247 -9.75 10.89 -15.51
C ALA A 247 -8.77 12.04 -15.86
N TYR A 248 -7.62 12.10 -15.16
CA TYR A 248 -6.61 13.16 -15.32
C TYR A 248 -5.35 12.70 -16.06
N VAL A 249 -5.16 11.40 -16.26
CA VAL A 249 -3.99 10.85 -16.96
C VAL A 249 -4.15 11.06 -18.45
N LYS A 250 -3.34 11.92 -19.05
CA LYS A 250 -3.37 12.26 -20.48
C LYS A 250 -3.05 11.08 -21.38
N SER A 251 -1.98 10.35 -21.04
CA SER A 251 -1.58 9.16 -21.77
C SER A 251 -0.79 8.21 -20.87
N PHE A 252 -1.00 6.92 -21.10
CA PHE A 252 -0.15 5.86 -20.58
C PHE A 252 0.78 5.37 -21.68
N CYS A 253 1.99 4.96 -21.30
CA CYS A 253 2.86 4.21 -22.19
C CYS A 253 2.31 2.79 -22.44
N LEU A 254 2.78 2.15 -23.51
CA LEU A 254 2.32 0.82 -23.91
C LEU A 254 2.41 -0.21 -22.77
N GLU A 255 3.50 -0.20 -22.01
CA GLU A 255 3.71 -1.15 -20.91
C GLU A 255 2.61 -1.01 -19.84
N SER A 256 2.27 0.22 -19.45
CA SER A 256 1.18 0.48 -18.48
C SER A 256 -0.17 -0.01 -19.00
N CYS A 257 -0.49 0.24 -20.27
CA CYS A 257 -1.71 -0.26 -20.91
C CYS A 257 -1.78 -1.79 -20.87
N LEU A 258 -0.68 -2.48 -21.21
CA LEU A 258 -0.61 -3.94 -21.14
C LEU A 258 -0.78 -4.47 -19.71
N ARG A 259 -0.25 -3.76 -18.71
CA ARG A 259 -0.42 -4.12 -17.30
C ARG A 259 -1.85 -3.93 -16.80
N LEU A 260 -2.54 -2.87 -17.22
CA LEU A 260 -3.96 -2.72 -16.89
C LEU A 260 -4.80 -3.85 -17.51
N MET A 261 -4.52 -4.25 -18.75
CA MET A 261 -5.19 -5.38 -19.39
C MET A 261 -4.89 -6.71 -18.69
N ALA A 262 -3.64 -6.94 -18.27
CA ALA A 262 -3.27 -8.13 -17.51
C ALA A 262 -3.96 -8.18 -16.13
N MET A 263 -4.16 -7.02 -15.49
CA MET A 263 -4.91 -6.91 -14.25
C MET A 263 -6.39 -7.25 -14.47
N MET A 264 -7.00 -6.76 -15.55
CA MET A 264 -8.38 -7.12 -15.93
C MET A 264 -8.51 -8.62 -16.15
N GLU A 265 -7.57 -9.24 -16.88
CA GLU A 265 -7.57 -10.69 -17.08
C GLU A 265 -7.50 -11.44 -15.75
N ARG A 266 -6.69 -10.96 -14.79
CA ARG A 266 -6.56 -11.58 -13.46
C ARG A 266 -7.85 -11.48 -12.65
N LEU A 267 -8.44 -10.30 -12.54
CA LEU A 267 -9.61 -10.03 -11.71
C LEU A 267 -10.89 -10.68 -12.27
N THR A 268 -10.95 -10.93 -13.58
CA THR A 268 -12.08 -11.62 -14.23
C THR A 268 -11.96 -13.15 -14.21
N ARG A 269 -10.86 -13.72 -13.70
CA ARG A 269 -10.74 -15.18 -13.59
C ARG A 269 -11.74 -15.73 -12.59
N ARG A 270 -12.36 -16.87 -12.93
CA ARG A 270 -13.33 -17.57 -12.07
C ARG A 270 -12.84 -17.78 -10.64
N TYR A 271 -11.55 -18.09 -10.45
CA TYR A 271 -10.99 -18.33 -9.12
C TYR A 271 -11.06 -17.10 -8.22
N TRP A 272 -10.91 -15.88 -8.77
CA TRP A 272 -11.00 -14.64 -8.02
C TRP A 272 -12.45 -14.18 -7.92
N LEU A 273 -13.13 -14.06 -9.05
CA LEU A 273 -14.48 -13.50 -9.11
C LEU A 273 -15.50 -14.25 -8.25
N PHE A 274 -15.34 -15.56 -8.08
CA PHE A 274 -16.24 -16.40 -7.28
C PHE A 274 -15.67 -16.78 -5.90
N SER A 275 -14.47 -16.33 -5.52
CA SER A 275 -13.94 -16.64 -4.19
C SER A 275 -14.60 -15.81 -3.08
N ALA A 276 -15.17 -14.65 -3.41
CA ALA A 276 -15.95 -13.86 -2.47
C ALA A 276 -16.99 -12.99 -3.20
N PRO A 277 -18.11 -12.65 -2.54
CA PRO A 277 -19.28 -12.05 -3.19
C PRO A 277 -19.10 -10.60 -3.62
N GLN A 278 -18.03 -9.93 -3.19
CA GLN A 278 -17.66 -8.53 -3.42
C GLN A 278 -16.62 -8.33 -4.54
N HIS A 279 -15.94 -9.39 -5.02
CA HIS A 279 -14.81 -9.29 -5.96
C HIS A 279 -15.23 -8.79 -7.35
N TYR A 280 -16.53 -8.79 -7.64
CA TYR A 280 -17.05 -8.11 -8.82
C TYR A 280 -16.81 -6.60 -8.78
N HIS A 281 -16.76 -5.97 -7.60
CA HIS A 281 -16.44 -4.55 -7.45
C HIS A 281 -15.07 -4.20 -8.04
N ASP A 282 -14.09 -5.09 -7.90
CA ASP A 282 -12.73 -4.89 -8.46
C ASP A 282 -12.76 -4.71 -9.98
N VAL A 283 -13.64 -5.48 -10.65
CA VAL A 283 -13.85 -5.39 -12.10
C VAL A 283 -14.52 -4.07 -12.46
N PHE A 284 -15.52 -3.63 -11.66
CA PHE A 284 -16.18 -2.33 -11.88
C PHE A 284 -15.19 -1.15 -11.73
N PHE A 285 -14.34 -1.16 -10.71
CA PHE A 285 -13.30 -0.13 -10.57
C PHE A 285 -12.40 -0.05 -11.80
N LEU A 286 -11.98 -1.21 -12.34
CA LEU A 286 -11.09 -1.22 -13.49
C LEU A 286 -11.81 -0.84 -14.80
N LEU A 287 -13.09 -1.17 -14.93
CA LEU A 287 -13.94 -0.66 -16.01
C LEU A 287 -14.09 0.86 -15.94
N ASP A 288 -14.27 1.43 -14.75
CA ASP A 288 -14.32 2.88 -14.56
C ASP A 288 -13.00 3.54 -14.94
N VAL A 289 -11.86 2.93 -14.60
CA VAL A 289 -10.54 3.39 -15.08
C VAL A 289 -10.51 3.42 -16.62
N PHE A 290 -10.95 2.36 -17.30
CA PHE A 290 -10.97 2.33 -18.76
C PHE A 290 -11.92 3.36 -19.36
N ASN A 291 -13.12 3.50 -18.79
CA ASN A 291 -14.10 4.50 -19.22
C ASN A 291 -13.51 5.91 -19.10
N ASN A 292 -12.88 6.22 -17.97
CA ASN A 292 -12.26 7.53 -17.73
C ASN A 292 -11.12 7.82 -18.70
N LEU A 293 -10.26 6.83 -18.99
CA LEU A 293 -9.16 6.98 -19.95
C LEU A 293 -9.64 7.21 -21.37
N ILE A 294 -10.75 6.57 -21.76
CA ILE A 294 -11.37 6.74 -23.09
C ILE A 294 -12.13 8.08 -23.16
N GLN A 295 -12.77 8.52 -22.08
CA GLN A 295 -13.68 9.65 -22.07
C GLN A 295 -13.02 11.03 -21.94
N TYR A 296 -11.98 11.20 -21.12
CA TYR A 296 -11.55 12.54 -20.68
C TYR A 296 -10.34 13.11 -21.42
N GLN A 297 -9.65 12.34 -22.27
CA GLN A 297 -8.39 12.74 -22.90
C GLN A 297 -8.42 12.61 -24.43
N PHE A 298 -9.49 13.11 -25.04
CA PHE A 298 -9.55 13.26 -26.50
C PHE A 298 -8.58 14.34 -26.96
N GLU A 299 -7.41 13.94 -27.43
CA GLU A 299 -6.59 14.69 -28.40
C GLU A 299 -6.68 14.03 -29.78
#